data_AF-A0AAU6WTM7-F1
#
_entry.id   AF-A0AAU6WTM7-F1
#
_cell.length_a   1.000
_cell.length_b   1.000
_cell.length_c   1.000
_cell.angle_alpha   90.00
_cell.angle_beta   90.00
_cell.angle_gamma   90.00
#
_symmetry.space_group_name_H-M   'P 1'
#
loop_
_entity.id
_entity.type
_entity.pdbx_description
1 polymer ?
#
loop_
_entity_poly.entity_id
_entity_poly.type
_entity_poly.pdbx_seq_one_letter_code
_entity_poly.pdbx_strand_id
1 'polypeptide(L)'
;MIRAERIRLGTIELFRALRDRKHKIYIYTTSYRNVFKIKLMFLSHGIPVDFVINQQLHEKKIRNRGNISRFPPEFGIDVHIDDSTGVEIEGKKFGFKTIIIAVDNTDWVNTILKKIDEF
;
A
#
# COMPACT_ATOMS: atom_id res chain seq x y z
N MET A 1 1.86 28.01 5.91
CA MET A 1 1.92 27.38 4.57
C MET A 1 1.79 25.87 4.77
N ILE A 2 0.68 25.26 4.36
CA ILE A 2 0.54 23.79 4.40
C ILE A 2 1.40 23.27 3.25
N ARG A 3 2.60 22.77 3.55
CA ARG A 3 3.45 22.15 2.54
C ARG A 3 2.87 20.77 2.25
N ALA A 4 2.37 20.55 1.03
CA ALA A 4 1.93 19.23 0.60
C ALA A 4 3.09 18.24 0.77
N GLU A 5 2.81 17.14 1.47
CA GLU A 5 3.78 16.07 1.64
C GLU A 5 4.11 15.47 0.28
N ARG A 6 5.40 15.24 0.03
CA ARG A 6 5.86 14.72 -1.26
C ARG A 6 5.47 13.25 -1.39
N ILE A 7 4.95 12.88 -2.54
CA ILE A 7 4.77 11.48 -2.95
C ILE A 7 5.90 11.09 -3.90
N ARG A 8 6.23 9.79 -3.96
CA ARG A 8 7.28 9.26 -4.85
C ARG A 8 6.93 9.59 -6.30
N LEU A 9 7.90 10.04 -7.08
CA LEU A 9 7.71 10.27 -8.51
C LEU A 9 7.24 8.97 -9.18
N GLY A 10 6.18 9.04 -9.99
CA GLY A 10 5.54 7.87 -10.61
C GLY A 10 4.28 7.37 -9.88
N THR A 11 3.96 7.85 -8.67
CA THR A 11 2.75 7.40 -7.95
C THR A 11 1.47 7.69 -8.74
N ILE A 12 1.37 8.85 -9.38
CA ILE A 12 0.20 9.22 -10.18
C ILE A 12 0.04 8.30 -11.40
N GLU A 13 1.15 7.99 -12.07
CA GLU A 13 1.18 7.09 -13.22
C GLU A 13 0.73 5.68 -12.83
N LEU A 14 1.32 5.13 -11.77
CA LEU A 14 0.94 3.81 -11.26
C LEU A 14 -0.55 3.77 -10.88
N PHE A 15 -1.04 4.77 -10.15
CA PHE A 15 -2.44 4.82 -9.74
C PHE A 15 -3.39 4.81 -10.93
N ARG A 16 -3.11 5.61 -11.97
CA ARG A 16 -3.92 5.63 -13.18
C ARG A 16 -3.93 4.27 -13.87
N ALA A 17 -2.76 3.69 -14.11
CA ALA A 17 -2.63 2.38 -14.74
C ALA A 17 -3.41 1.29 -13.98
N LEU A 18 -3.32 1.26 -12.64
CA LEU A 18 -4.06 0.31 -11.83
C LEU A 18 -5.58 0.54 -11.88
N ARG A 19 -6.02 1.80 -11.87
CA ARG A 19 -7.45 2.17 -11.97
C ARG A 19 -8.03 1.83 -13.34
N ASP A 20 -7.26 2.02 -14.41
CA ASP A 20 -7.67 1.66 -15.77
C ASP A 20 -7.86 0.14 -15.89
N ARG A 21 -7.04 -0.63 -15.18
CA ARG A 21 -7.18 -2.08 -14.96
C ARG A 21 -8.25 -2.48 -13.93
N LYS A 22 -9.07 -1.53 -13.47
CA LYS A 22 -10.18 -1.71 -12.51
C LYS A 22 -9.76 -2.17 -11.10
N HIS A 23 -8.50 -2.00 -10.72
CA HIS A 23 -8.08 -2.28 -9.35
C HIS A 23 -8.57 -1.20 -8.37
N LYS A 24 -8.78 -1.63 -7.13
CA LYS A 24 -8.94 -0.74 -5.98
C LYS A 24 -7.57 -0.48 -5.36
N ILE A 25 -7.35 0.75 -4.90
CA ILE A 25 -6.07 1.21 -4.34
C ILE A 25 -6.26 1.51 -2.87
N TYR A 26 -5.55 0.74 -2.05
CA TYR A 26 -5.56 0.85 -0.59
C TYR A 26 -4.20 1.40 -0.12
N ILE A 27 -4.21 2.20 0.94
CA ILE A 27 -2.99 2.62 1.62
C ILE A 27 -2.90 1.89 2.95
N TYR A 28 -1.84 1.11 3.14
CA TYR A 28 -1.60 0.38 4.37
C TYR A 28 -0.32 0.90 5.03
N THR A 29 -0.47 1.66 6.12
CA THR A 29 0.63 2.38 6.79
C THR A 29 0.70 2.03 8.28
N THR A 30 1.90 2.11 8.86
CA THR A 30 2.15 1.93 10.31
C THR A 30 2.02 3.27 11.03
N SER A 31 1.62 4.32 10.32
CA SER A 31 1.31 5.61 10.91
C SER A 31 0.03 5.54 11.75
N TYR A 32 0.04 6.22 12.90
CA TYR A 32 -1.17 6.52 13.68
C TYR A 32 -1.93 7.75 13.15
N ARG A 33 -1.53 8.31 12.00
CA ARG A 33 -2.23 9.45 11.38
C ARG A 33 -3.71 9.12 11.16
N ASN A 34 -4.51 10.16 11.33
CA ASN A 34 -5.94 10.09 11.06
C ASN A 34 -6.18 9.71 9.59
N VAL A 35 -7.08 8.74 9.36
CA VAL A 35 -7.43 8.21 8.03
C VAL A 35 -7.88 9.32 7.06
N PHE A 36 -8.68 10.28 7.51
CA PHE A 36 -9.14 11.38 6.67
C PHE A 36 -7.98 12.27 6.23
N LYS A 37 -6.98 12.51 7.09
CA LYS A 37 -5.78 13.28 6.73
C LYS A 37 -4.95 12.57 5.66
N ILE A 38 -4.85 11.24 5.71
CA ILE A 38 -4.17 10.46 4.67
C ILE A 38 -4.95 10.54 3.36
N LYS A 39 -6.28 10.34 3.40
CA LYS A 39 -7.13 10.48 2.21
C LYS A 39 -7.02 11.87 1.57
N LEU A 40 -7.04 12.93 2.39
CA LEU A 40 -6.93 14.32 1.90
C LEU A 40 -5.56 14.60 1.27
N MET A 41 -4.48 14.05 1.82
CA MET A 41 -3.15 14.17 1.24
C MET A 41 -3.10 13.56 -0.17
N PHE A 42 -3.58 12.33 -0.35
CA PHE A 42 -3.65 11.71 -1.68
C PHE A 42 -4.60 12.46 -2.62
N LEU A 43 -5.72 12.96 -2.11
CA LEU A 43 -6.64 13.79 -2.89
C LEU A 43 -6.00 15.10 -3.37
N SER A 44 -5.15 15.75 -2.55
CA SER A 44 -4.44 16.97 -2.95
C SER A 44 -3.44 16.77 -4.09
N HIS A 45 -3.06 15.52 -4.36
CA HIS A 45 -2.26 15.12 -5.52
C HIS A 45 -3.11 14.61 -6.70
N GLY A 46 -4.45 14.69 -6.60
CA GLY A 46 -5.37 14.24 -7.65
C GLY A 46 -5.55 12.73 -7.74
N ILE A 47 -5.17 11.97 -6.71
CA ILE A 47 -5.16 10.50 -6.72
C ILE A 47 -5.91 9.91 -5.51
N PRO A 48 -7.25 9.95 -5.49
CA PRO A 48 -8.03 9.43 -4.36
C PRO A 48 -7.83 7.92 -4.15
N VAL A 49 -7.75 7.52 -2.88
CA VAL A 49 -7.60 6.13 -2.44
C VAL A 49 -8.92 5.59 -1.91
N ASP A 50 -9.22 4.33 -2.18
CA ASP A 50 -10.49 3.72 -1.77
C ASP A 50 -10.54 3.53 -0.26
N PHE A 51 -9.43 3.02 0.29
CA PHE A 51 -9.34 2.67 1.69
C PHE A 51 -7.97 2.99 2.29
N VAL A 52 -7.95 3.23 3.59
CA VAL A 52 -6.71 3.47 4.34
C VAL A 52 -6.74 2.61 5.60
N ILE A 53 -5.72 1.79 5.75
CA ILE A 53 -5.41 1.05 6.96
C ILE A 53 -4.26 1.75 7.64
N ASN A 54 -4.58 2.46 8.72
CA ASN A 54 -3.57 3.03 9.60
C ASN A 54 -3.27 2.05 10.75
N GLN A 55 -2.29 2.37 11.60
CA GLN A 55 -1.87 1.48 12.68
C GLN A 55 -2.99 1.16 13.68
N GLN A 56 -3.86 2.14 13.99
CA GLN A 56 -5.00 1.93 14.90
C GLN A 56 -5.98 0.90 14.34
N LEU A 57 -6.29 0.98 13.04
CA LEU A 57 -7.18 0.03 12.39
C LEU A 57 -6.55 -1.36 12.29
N HIS A 58 -5.25 -1.42 11.98
CA HIS A 58 -4.45 -2.66 11.99
C HIS A 58 -4.55 -3.38 13.34
N GLU A 59 -4.17 -2.69 14.42
CA GLU A 59 -4.16 -3.25 15.77
C GLU A 59 -5.56 -3.73 16.18
N LYS A 60 -6.60 -2.94 15.89
CA LYS A 60 -7.98 -3.32 16.20
C LYS A 60 -8.40 -4.63 15.52
N LYS A 61 -7.95 -4.87 14.29
CA LYS A 61 -8.33 -6.04 13.49
C LYS A 61 -7.43 -7.25 13.73
N ILE A 62 -6.15 -7.04 14.01
CA ILE A 62 -5.13 -8.10 14.08
C ILE A 62 -4.77 -8.50 15.52
N ARG A 63 -5.33 -7.84 16.55
CA ARG A 63 -5.05 -8.07 17.98
C ARG A 63 -4.93 -9.54 18.41
N ASN A 64 -5.73 -10.43 17.83
CA ASN A 64 -5.78 -11.84 18.23
C ASN A 64 -4.88 -12.76 17.39
N ARG A 65 -4.15 -12.24 16.39
CA ARG A 65 -3.33 -13.02 15.44
C ARG A 65 -1.82 -12.98 15.76
N GLY A 66 -1.45 -12.42 16.92
CA GLY A 66 -0.05 -12.27 17.34
C GLY A 66 0.67 -11.11 16.64
N ASN A 67 2.00 -11.10 16.72
CA ASN A 67 2.83 -10.05 16.15
C ASN A 67 3.00 -10.27 14.63
N ILE A 68 2.12 -9.64 13.85
CA ILE A 68 2.19 -9.58 12.38
C ILE A 68 2.34 -8.11 11.96
N SER A 69 3.37 -7.80 11.18
CA SER A 69 3.67 -6.45 10.74
C SER A 69 2.60 -5.93 9.79
N ARG A 70 2.21 -6.75 8.80
CA ARG A 70 1.12 -6.47 7.86
C ARG A 70 0.31 -7.73 7.57
N PHE A 71 -1.01 -7.60 7.56
CA PHE A 71 -1.88 -8.72 7.20
C PHE A 71 -2.95 -8.30 6.18
N PRO A 72 -2.56 -8.12 4.91
CA PRO A 72 -3.45 -7.68 3.82
C PRO A 72 -4.75 -8.51 3.67
N PRO A 73 -4.75 -9.85 3.88
CA PRO A 73 -5.97 -10.66 3.74
C PRO A 73 -7.14 -10.23 4.64
N GLU A 74 -6.88 -9.74 5.86
CA GLU A 74 -7.95 -9.28 6.78
C GLU A 74 -8.68 -8.03 6.25
N PHE A 75 -8.10 -7.35 5.27
CA PHE A 75 -8.66 -6.16 4.63
C PHE A 75 -9.16 -6.43 3.21
N GLY A 76 -9.11 -7.69 2.75
CA GLY A 76 -9.49 -8.06 1.39
C GLY A 76 -8.55 -7.49 0.32
N ILE A 77 -7.25 -7.38 0.63
CA ILE A 77 -6.23 -6.94 -0.31
C ILE A 77 -5.61 -8.17 -0.98
N ASP A 78 -5.69 -8.23 -2.31
CA ASP A 78 -5.19 -9.37 -3.10
C ASP A 78 -3.66 -9.38 -3.24
N VAL A 79 -3.05 -8.20 -3.40
CA VAL A 79 -1.60 -8.01 -3.58
C VAL A 79 -1.14 -6.82 -2.74
N HIS A 80 -0.09 -7.02 -1.93
CA HIS A 80 0.49 -5.98 -1.09
C HIS A 80 1.85 -5.53 -1.64
N ILE A 81 2.03 -4.22 -1.82
CA ILE A 81 3.28 -3.62 -2.30
C ILE A 81 3.98 -2.97 -1.10
N ASP A 82 5.24 -3.31 -0.86
CA ASP A 82 6.01 -2.86 0.30
C ASP A 82 7.51 -2.74 -0.06
N ASP A 83 8.31 -2.13 0.81
CA ASP A 83 9.77 -2.08 0.69
C ASP A 83 10.47 -3.00 1.70
N SER A 84 9.73 -3.54 2.67
CA SER A 84 10.27 -4.40 3.72
C SER A 84 10.38 -5.87 3.32
N THR A 85 11.59 -6.42 3.40
CA THR A 85 11.83 -7.88 3.28
C THR A 85 11.13 -8.67 4.37
N GLY A 86 10.93 -8.09 5.56
CA GLY A 86 10.15 -8.71 6.64
C GLY A 86 8.70 -8.99 6.22
N VAL A 87 8.09 -8.07 5.46
CA VAL A 87 6.74 -8.26 4.93
C VAL A 87 6.70 -9.36 3.87
N GLU A 88 7.76 -9.54 3.08
CA GLU A 88 7.88 -10.68 2.16
C GLU A 88 7.93 -12.03 2.90
N ILE A 89 8.71 -12.10 3.98
CA ILE A 89 8.82 -13.29 4.82
C ILE A 89 7.45 -13.61 5.44
N GLU A 90 6.75 -12.59 5.96
CA GLU A 90 5.38 -12.74 6.46
C GLU A 90 4.42 -13.19 5.35
N GLY A 91 4.54 -12.63 4.15
CA GLY A 91 3.75 -13.01 2.97
C GLY A 91 3.90 -14.50 2.63
N LYS A 92 5.14 -14.99 2.58
CA LYS A 92 5.45 -16.41 2.38
C LYS A 92 4.93 -17.28 3.51
N LYS A 93 5.08 -16.83 4.76
CA LYS A 93 4.67 -17.58 5.96
C LYS A 93 3.15 -17.69 6.09
N PHE A 94 2.42 -16.62 5.79
CA PHE A 94 0.97 -16.52 6.01
C PHE A 94 0.14 -16.60 4.71
N GLY A 95 0.79 -16.80 3.57
CA GLY A 95 0.13 -17.10 2.29
C GLY A 95 -0.52 -15.90 1.59
N PHE A 96 0.07 -14.71 1.68
CA PHE A 96 -0.40 -13.53 0.93
C PHE A 96 0.64 -13.03 -0.08
N LYS A 97 0.15 -12.53 -1.21
CA LYS A 97 0.98 -12.05 -2.32
C LYS A 97 1.62 -10.72 -1.97
N THR A 98 2.94 -10.63 -2.16
CA THR A 98 3.71 -9.40 -1.94
C THR A 98 4.54 -9.03 -3.16
N ILE A 99 4.62 -7.75 -3.47
CA ILE A 99 5.59 -7.18 -4.40
C ILE A 99 6.53 -6.28 -3.59
N ILE A 100 7.78 -6.73 -3.38
CA ILE A 100 8.80 -5.91 -2.73
C ILE A 100 9.50 -5.02 -3.76
N ILE A 101 9.59 -3.73 -3.45
CA ILE A 101 10.25 -2.73 -4.29
C ILE A 101 11.16 -1.85 -3.43
N ALA A 102 12.44 -1.84 -3.79
CA ALA A 102 13.41 -0.97 -3.14
C ALA A 102 13.07 0.52 -3.34
N VAL A 103 13.40 1.33 -2.33
CA VAL A 103 13.12 2.78 -2.31
C VAL A 103 13.87 3.52 -3.41
N ASP A 104 15.04 3.02 -3.82
CA ASP A 104 15.93 3.57 -4.84
C ASP A 104 15.66 3.03 -6.26
N ASN A 105 14.75 2.08 -6.43
CA ASN A 105 14.37 1.59 -7.75
C ASN A 105 13.74 2.73 -8.59
N THR A 106 14.43 3.16 -9.64
CA THR A 106 13.97 4.25 -10.52
C THR A 106 12.86 3.81 -11.47
N ASP A 107 12.79 2.52 -11.81
CA ASP A 107 11.80 1.92 -12.71
C ASP A 107 10.68 1.17 -11.95
N TRP A 108 10.39 1.63 -10.73
CA TRP A 108 9.51 0.94 -9.82
C TRP A 108 8.06 0.81 -10.32
N VAL A 109 7.57 1.78 -11.10
CA VAL A 109 6.22 1.75 -11.68
C VAL A 109 6.08 0.56 -12.63
N ASN A 110 6.97 0.44 -13.62
CA ASN A 110 6.96 -0.66 -14.57
C ASN A 110 7.21 -2.01 -13.88
N THR A 111 8.11 -2.04 -12.89
CA THR A 111 8.37 -3.24 -12.10
C THR A 111 7.08 -3.74 -11.42
N ILE A 112 6.30 -2.85 -10.80
CA ILE A 112 5.03 -3.21 -10.16
C ILE A 112 4.01 -3.67 -11.19
N LEU A 113 3.81 -2.92 -12.27
CA LEU A 113 2.81 -3.24 -13.29
C LEU A 113 3.07 -4.61 -13.90
N LYS A 114 4.33 -4.92 -14.24
CA LYS A 114 4.73 -6.22 -14.75
C LYS A 114 4.42 -7.35 -13.76
N LYS A 115 4.79 -7.17 -12.49
CA LYS A 115 4.52 -8.18 -11.45
C LYS A 115 3.04 -8.38 -11.17
N ILE A 116 2.22 -7.34 -11.31
CA ILE A 116 0.76 -7.47 -11.18
C ILE A 116 0.18 -8.33 -12.29
N ASP A 117 0.73 -8.25 -13.50
CA ASP A 117 0.29 -9.06 -14.65
C ASP A 117 0.74 -10.54 -14.54
N GLU A 118 1.58 -10.88 -13.56
CA GLU A 118 2.01 -12.26 -13.27
C GLU A 118 1.06 -13.00 -12.27
N PHE A 119 0.05 -12.32 -11.72
CA PHE A 119 -0.83 -12.84 -10.66
C PHE A 119 -2.21 -13.29 -11.10
#